data_AF-A0A0B1TJE3-F1
#
_entry.id   AF-A0A0B1TJE3-F1
#
_cell.length_a   1.000
_cell.length_b   1.000
_cell.length_c   1.000
_cell.angle_alpha   90.00
_cell.angle_beta   90.00
_cell.angle_gamma   90.00
#
_symmetry.space_group_name_H-M   'P 1'
#
loop_
_entity.id
_entity.type
_entity.pdbx_description
1 polymer ?
#
loop_
_entity_poly.entity_id
_entity_poly.type
_entity_poly.pdbx_seq_one_letter_code
_entity_poly.pdbx_strand_id
1 'polypeptide(L)'
;MFRRSPRHVSRSMFVIGGGLLSYGLVELLLSSETFQSKALMPLINRYMDGESSHELAVRVASWGLLPRFGTSRKEYPELNCEFLGKSLRNPVGLAAGFDKNGEAIRSLAELSGFGMIEIGSVTPIPQRGNPRPRMFRLQEDEVEHYPRTSKP
;
A
#
# COMPACT_ATOMS: atom_id res chain seq x y z
N MET A 1 -1.51 18.55 -51.72
CA MET A 1 -2.14 17.78 -50.61
C MET A 1 -1.05 16.97 -49.92
N PHE A 2 -0.45 17.50 -48.84
CA PHE A 2 0.75 16.93 -48.20
C PHE A 2 0.36 15.81 -47.22
N ARG A 3 0.52 14.55 -47.64
CA ARG A 3 0.23 13.38 -46.81
C ARG A 3 1.37 13.18 -45.80
N ARG A 4 1.31 13.84 -44.63
CA ARG A 4 2.28 13.63 -43.54
C ARG A 4 2.26 12.14 -43.14
N SER A 5 3.41 11.46 -43.23
CA SER A 5 3.48 10.05 -42.87
C SER A 5 3.27 9.87 -41.35
N PRO A 6 2.54 8.84 -40.90
CA PRO A 6 2.17 8.65 -39.49
C PRO A 6 3.36 8.35 -38.55
N ARG A 7 4.58 8.20 -39.09
CA ARG A 7 5.77 7.82 -38.32
C ARG A 7 6.21 8.85 -37.28
N HIS A 8 5.99 10.14 -37.53
CA HIS A 8 6.37 11.21 -36.59
C HIS A 8 5.43 11.29 -35.38
N VAL A 9 4.13 11.09 -35.60
CA VAL A 9 3.12 11.06 -34.53
C VAL A 9 3.38 9.86 -33.60
N SER A 10 3.71 8.71 -34.17
CA SER A 10 4.08 7.51 -33.39
C SER A 10 5.32 7.76 -32.52
N ARG A 11 6.38 8.38 -33.06
CA ARG A 11 7.60 8.70 -32.29
C ARG A 11 7.34 9.64 -31.12
N SER A 12 6.56 10.70 -31.32
CA SER A 12 6.21 11.63 -30.25
C SER A 12 5.38 10.95 -29.14
N MET A 13 4.49 10.03 -29.50
CA MET A 13 3.69 9.27 -28.52
C MET A 13 4.55 8.38 -27.62
N PHE A 14 5.59 7.75 -28.17
CA PHE A 14 6.55 6.98 -27.38
C PHE A 14 7.37 7.86 -26.43
N VAL A 15 7.80 9.05 -26.87
CA VAL A 15 8.56 9.97 -26.01
C VAL A 15 7.71 10.50 -24.87
N ILE A 16 6.48 10.94 -25.16
CA ILE A 16 5.56 11.47 -24.15
C ILE A 16 5.14 10.35 -23.18
N GLY A 17 4.73 9.19 -23.70
CA GLY A 17 4.33 8.05 -22.88
C GLY A 17 5.46 7.52 -22.01
N GLY A 18 6.66 7.38 -22.57
CA GLY A 18 7.86 6.97 -21.84
C GLY A 18 8.26 7.97 -20.75
N GLY A 19 8.20 9.27 -21.05
CA GLY A 19 8.45 10.34 -20.08
C GLY A 19 7.50 10.29 -18.89
N LEU A 20 6.18 10.21 -19.15
CA LEU A 20 5.16 10.07 -18.11
C LEU A 20 5.35 8.81 -17.25
N LEU A 21 5.65 7.67 -17.89
CA LEU A 21 5.85 6.41 -17.18
C LEU A 21 7.12 6.44 -16.33
N SER A 22 8.21 7.02 -16.85
CA SER A 22 9.44 7.20 -16.09
C SER A 22 9.26 8.14 -14.90
N TYR A 23 8.52 9.24 -15.06
CA TYR A 23 8.19 10.16 -13.97
C TYR A 23 7.35 9.48 -12.89
N GLY A 24 6.29 8.76 -13.28
CA GLY A 24 5.46 8.00 -12.35
C GLY A 24 6.26 6.92 -11.60
N LEU A 25 7.21 6.26 -12.26
CA LEU A 25 8.11 5.30 -11.63
C LEU A 25 9.04 5.97 -10.62
N VAL A 26 9.61 7.13 -10.95
CA VAL A 26 10.46 7.89 -10.03
C VAL A 26 9.66 8.36 -8.81
N GLU A 27 8.45 8.91 -9.00
CA GLU A 27 7.57 9.33 -7.90
C GLU A 27 7.16 8.15 -7.00
N LEU A 28 6.94 6.97 -7.59
CA LEU A 28 6.67 5.73 -6.86
C LEU A 28 7.89 5.32 -6.01
N LEU A 29 9.09 5.37 -6.58
CA LEU A 29 10.34 5.01 -5.89
C LEU A 29 10.72 6.03 -4.80
N LEU A 30 10.48 7.32 -5.03
CA LEU A 30 10.71 8.40 -4.07
C LEU A 30 9.61 8.50 -3.01
N SER A 31 8.54 7.71 -3.14
CA SER A 31 7.45 7.62 -2.17
C SER A 31 6.74 8.95 -1.90
N SER A 32 6.51 9.73 -2.94
CA SER A 32 5.82 11.01 -2.81
C SER A 32 4.39 10.80 -2.29
N GLU A 33 4.09 11.37 -1.12
CA GLU A 33 2.76 11.25 -0.50
C GLU A 33 1.65 11.79 -1.39
N THR A 34 1.95 12.87 -2.14
CA THR A 34 0.98 13.48 -3.05
C THR A 34 0.68 12.56 -4.22
N PHE A 35 1.68 11.91 -4.81
CA PHE A 35 1.50 10.92 -5.86
C PHE A 35 0.74 9.69 -5.35
N GLN A 36 1.12 9.18 -4.18
CA GLN A 36 0.46 8.02 -3.57
C GLN A 36 -1.02 8.28 -3.29
N SER A 37 -1.34 9.40 -2.64
CA SER A 37 -2.70 9.74 -2.23
C SER A 37 -3.60 10.21 -3.38
N LYS A 38 -3.07 11.02 -4.32
CA LYS A 38 -3.89 11.66 -5.37
C LYS A 38 -3.92 10.90 -6.69
N ALA A 39 -2.93 10.06 -6.98
CA ALA A 39 -2.86 9.32 -8.24
C ALA A 39 -2.92 7.80 -8.02
N LEU A 40 -1.97 7.24 -7.26
CA LEU A 40 -1.82 5.78 -7.16
C LEU A 40 -2.99 5.11 -6.44
N MET A 41 -3.33 5.56 -5.23
CA MET A 41 -4.40 4.94 -4.43
C MET A 41 -5.78 5.04 -5.09
N PRO A 42 -6.21 6.19 -5.67
CA PRO A 42 -7.45 6.27 -6.43
C PRO A 42 -7.48 5.32 -7.62
N LEU A 43 -6.35 5.15 -8.32
CA LEU A 43 -6.24 4.23 -9.45
C LEU A 43 -6.39 2.78 -8.99
N ILE A 44 -5.66 2.36 -7.95
CA ILE A 44 -5.75 1.01 -7.38
C ILE A 44 -7.18 0.73 -6.92
N ASN A 45 -7.79 1.67 -6.19
CA ASN A 45 -9.14 1.50 -5.66
C ASN A 45 -10.20 1.40 -6.77
N ARG A 46 -9.98 2.04 -7.91
CA ARG A 46 -10.88 1.99 -9.07
C ARG A 46 -10.84 0.65 -9.80
N TYR A 47 -9.66 0.01 -9.88
CA TYR A 47 -9.46 -1.20 -10.67
C TYR A 47 -9.35 -2.49 -9.85
N MET A 48 -9.13 -2.41 -8.54
CA MET A 48 -8.94 -3.58 -7.67
C MET A 48 -9.91 -3.58 -6.49
N ASP A 49 -10.46 -4.75 -6.20
CA ASP A 49 -11.24 -4.98 -4.97
C ASP A 49 -10.36 -4.89 -3.72
N GLY A 50 -11.01 -4.82 -2.55
CA GLY A 50 -10.35 -4.69 -1.25
C GLY A 50 -9.32 -5.79 -1.00
N GLU A 51 -9.70 -7.04 -1.22
CA GLU A 51 -8.89 -8.21 -0.91
C GLU A 51 -7.71 -8.36 -1.89
N SER A 52 -7.94 -8.19 -3.20
CA SER A 52 -6.85 -8.25 -4.18
C SER A 52 -5.82 -7.14 -3.98
N SER A 53 -6.24 -5.93 -3.64
CA SER A 53 -5.30 -4.84 -3.34
C SER A 53 -4.46 -5.13 -2.10
N HIS A 54 -5.06 -5.76 -1.11
CA HIS A 54 -4.41 -6.12 0.13
C HIS A 54 -3.38 -7.23 -0.10
N GLU A 55 -3.75 -8.28 -0.82
CA GLU A 55 -2.81 -9.33 -1.24
C GLU A 55 -1.65 -8.76 -2.06
N LEU A 56 -1.93 -7.82 -2.98
CA LEU A 56 -0.90 -7.15 -3.75
C LEU A 56 0.04 -6.35 -2.84
N ALA A 57 -0.51 -5.60 -1.88
CA ALA A 57 0.29 -4.82 -0.92
C ALA A 57 1.22 -5.72 -0.09
N VAL A 58 0.71 -6.85 0.41
CA VAL A 58 1.51 -7.83 1.17
C VAL A 58 2.58 -8.46 0.28
N ARG A 59 2.26 -8.80 -0.98
CA ARG A 59 3.26 -9.34 -1.93
C ARG A 59 4.36 -8.33 -2.29
N VAL A 60 3.99 -7.08 -2.57
CA VAL A 60 4.96 -6.00 -2.82
C VAL A 60 5.86 -5.81 -1.59
N ALA A 61 5.26 -5.88 -0.40
CA ALA A 61 6.01 -5.85 0.84
C ALA A 61 6.93 -7.05 1.01
N SER A 62 6.49 -8.28 0.75
CA SER A 62 7.33 -9.48 0.88
C SER A 62 8.50 -9.48 -0.10
N TRP A 63 8.36 -8.86 -1.27
CA TRP A 63 9.45 -8.62 -2.21
C TRP A 63 10.40 -7.48 -1.80
N GLY A 64 10.13 -6.77 -0.70
CA GLY A 64 10.95 -5.65 -0.23
C GLY A 64 10.88 -4.42 -1.15
N LEU A 65 9.81 -4.31 -1.95
CA LEU A 65 9.58 -3.19 -2.87
C LEU A 65 8.80 -2.04 -2.21
N LEU A 66 8.76 -2.03 -0.87
CA LEU A 66 8.23 -0.88 -0.14
C LEU A 66 9.16 0.31 -0.31
N PRO A 67 8.61 1.53 -0.40
CA PRO A 67 9.41 2.73 -0.34
C PRO A 67 10.20 2.77 0.97
N ARG A 68 11.48 3.12 0.88
CA ARG A 68 12.36 3.18 2.05
C ARG A 68 12.08 4.46 2.82
N PHE A 69 11.69 4.32 4.09
CA PHE A 69 11.49 5.44 5.00
C PHE A 69 12.71 6.36 5.07
N GLY A 70 13.93 5.81 5.14
CA GLY A 70 15.17 6.57 5.37
C GLY A 70 15.67 7.45 4.22
N THR A 71 15.22 7.26 2.98
CA THR A 71 15.63 8.13 1.85
C THR A 71 14.73 9.36 1.68
N SER A 72 13.49 9.29 2.17
CA SER A 72 12.48 10.35 1.99
C SER A 72 12.01 10.98 3.30
N ARG A 73 12.30 10.37 4.46
CA ARG A 73 11.85 10.85 5.78
C ARG A 73 12.95 10.79 6.83
N LYS A 74 12.78 11.62 7.86
CA LYS A 74 13.69 11.76 9.00
C LYS A 74 13.10 11.05 10.21
N GLU A 75 13.91 10.27 10.92
CA GLU A 75 13.55 9.79 12.27
C GLU A 75 13.76 10.94 13.27
N TYR A 76 12.78 11.14 14.15
CA TYR A 76 12.76 12.20 15.16
C TYR A 76 13.09 11.58 16.52
N PRO A 77 14.24 11.90 17.14
CA PRO A 77 14.63 11.35 18.45
C PRO A 77 13.59 11.62 19.55
N GLU A 78 12.79 12.67 19.42
CA GLU A 78 11.73 13.06 20.33
C GLU A 78 10.56 12.07 20.35
N LEU A 79 10.43 11.24 19.31
CA LEU A 79 9.42 10.18 19.23
C LEU A 79 9.87 8.87 19.87
N ASN A 80 11.15 8.74 20.24
CA ASN A 80 11.64 7.53 20.90
C ASN A 80 10.86 7.29 22.20
N CYS A 81 10.35 6.07 22.37
CA CYS A 81 9.56 5.70 23.55
C CYS A 81 9.87 4.28 24.00
N GLU A 82 9.43 3.92 25.20
CA GLU A 82 9.53 2.57 25.73
C GLU A 82 8.13 1.94 25.80
N PHE A 83 8.01 0.71 25.31
CA PHE A 83 6.77 -0.05 25.35
C PHE A 83 7.08 -1.51 25.71
N LEU A 84 6.44 -2.03 26.75
CA LEU A 84 6.65 -3.40 27.26
C LEU A 84 8.14 -3.73 27.51
N GLY A 85 8.91 -2.79 28.04
CA GLY A 85 10.35 -2.97 28.30
C GLY A 85 11.24 -2.94 27.05
N LYS A 86 10.69 -2.52 25.89
CA LYS A 86 11.41 -2.41 24.63
C LYS A 86 11.44 -0.96 24.15
N SER A 87 12.61 -0.51 23.70
CA SER A 87 12.75 0.79 23.04
C SER A 87 12.18 0.74 21.63
N LEU A 88 11.30 1.69 21.32
CA LEU A 88 10.74 1.92 19.99
C LEU A 88 11.28 3.23 19.44
N ARG A 89 11.51 3.27 18.11
CA ARG A 89 11.93 4.47 17.39
C ARG A 89 10.84 5.54 17.33
N ASN A 90 9.59 5.12 17.36
CA ASN A 90 8.41 5.97 17.38
C ASN A 90 7.22 5.15 17.94
N PRO A 91 6.16 5.80 18.45
CA PRO A 91 4.99 5.11 18.99
C PRO A 91 4.01 4.63 17.91
N VAL A 92 4.33 4.76 16.61
CA VAL A 92 3.40 4.43 15.52
C VAL A 92 3.59 2.97 15.11
N GLY A 93 2.49 2.21 15.15
CA GLY A 93 2.48 0.78 14.83
C GLY A 93 1.60 0.42 13.65
N LEU A 94 1.96 -0.68 12.98
CA LEU A 94 1.07 -1.36 12.04
C LEU A 94 0.27 -2.43 12.78
N ALA A 95 -1.06 -2.29 12.81
CA ALA A 95 -1.96 -3.18 13.52
C ALA A 95 -2.05 -4.58 12.90
N ALA A 96 -2.48 -5.55 13.71
CA ALA A 96 -2.80 -6.90 13.24
C ALA A 96 -3.86 -6.87 12.14
N GLY A 97 -3.87 -7.94 11.34
CA GLY A 97 -4.76 -8.11 10.20
C GLY A 97 -4.13 -7.68 8.89
N PHE A 98 -3.04 -6.88 8.90
CA PHE A 98 -2.30 -6.55 7.69
C PHE A 98 -1.44 -7.74 7.22
N ASP A 99 -0.46 -8.18 8.01
CA ASP A 99 0.34 -9.36 7.67
C ASP A 99 -0.15 -10.55 8.51
N LYS A 100 -1.13 -11.29 7.99
CA LYS A 100 -1.78 -12.39 8.72
C LYS A 100 -0.88 -13.61 8.91
N ASN A 101 0.03 -13.82 7.96
CA ASN A 101 0.85 -15.03 7.87
C ASN A 101 2.34 -14.76 8.12
N GLY A 102 2.74 -13.52 8.35
CA GLY A 102 4.14 -13.15 8.54
C GLY A 102 4.96 -13.15 7.24
N GLU A 103 4.32 -12.84 6.12
CA GLU A 103 4.95 -12.86 4.78
C GLU A 103 5.89 -11.67 4.53
N ALA A 104 5.72 -10.56 5.26
CA ALA A 104 6.41 -9.30 5.01
C ALA A 104 7.05 -8.69 6.27
N ILE A 105 7.27 -9.48 7.32
CA ILE A 105 7.79 -9.02 8.63
C ILE A 105 9.02 -8.13 8.47
N ARG A 106 10.04 -8.62 7.75
CA ARG A 106 11.32 -7.95 7.62
C ARG A 106 11.19 -6.60 6.92
N SER A 107 10.53 -6.57 5.77
CA SER A 107 10.37 -5.34 4.99
C SER A 107 9.48 -4.34 5.72
N LEU A 108 8.44 -4.80 6.42
CA LEU A 108 7.62 -3.94 7.26
C LEU A 108 8.43 -3.38 8.43
N ALA A 109 9.24 -4.16 9.13
CA ALA A 109 10.05 -3.68 10.25
C ALA A 109 11.22 -2.77 9.84
N GLU A 110 11.85 -3.03 8.69
CA GLU A 110 13.07 -2.33 8.27
C GLU A 110 12.77 -1.15 7.32
N LEU A 111 11.75 -1.23 6.46
CA LEU A 111 11.56 -0.29 5.35
C LEU A 111 10.39 0.69 5.58
N SER A 112 9.33 0.29 6.28
CA SER A 112 8.09 1.08 6.38
C SER A 112 8.19 2.33 7.29
N GLY A 113 9.09 2.30 8.27
CA GLY A 113 9.22 3.33 9.31
C GLY A 113 8.35 3.12 10.55
N PHE A 114 7.52 2.07 10.61
CA PHE A 114 6.78 1.74 11.82
C PHE A 114 7.72 1.39 12.99
N GLY A 115 7.43 1.92 14.17
CA GLY A 115 8.13 1.58 15.41
C GLY A 115 7.77 0.17 15.90
N MET A 116 6.55 -0.30 15.62
CA MET A 116 6.10 -1.66 15.91
C MET A 116 5.27 -2.25 14.76
N ILE A 117 5.27 -3.57 14.64
CA ILE A 117 4.40 -4.30 13.71
C ILE A 117 3.72 -5.44 14.47
N GLU A 118 2.42 -5.60 14.28
CA GLU A 118 1.63 -6.67 14.88
C GLU A 118 1.20 -7.65 13.78
N ILE A 119 1.63 -8.91 13.90
CA ILE A 119 1.35 -9.97 12.93
C ILE A 119 0.08 -10.70 13.35
N GLY A 120 -0.71 -11.14 12.36
CA GLY A 120 -1.81 -12.05 12.57
C GLY A 120 -3.16 -11.51 12.06
N SER A 121 -4.28 -12.07 12.50
CA SER A 121 -4.41 -13.09 13.54
C SER A 121 -3.99 -14.49 13.06
N VAL A 122 -3.17 -15.17 13.87
CA VAL A 122 -2.76 -16.56 13.62
C VAL A 122 -3.71 -17.49 14.36
N THR A 123 -4.14 -18.57 13.71
CA THR A 123 -4.98 -19.61 14.31
C THR A 123 -4.17 -20.92 14.41
N PRO A 124 -4.40 -21.77 15.44
CA PRO A 124 -3.62 -23.00 15.61
C PRO A 124 -3.70 -23.97 14.43
N ILE A 125 -4.82 -23.96 13.70
CA ILE A 125 -5.08 -24.80 12.53
C ILE A 125 -5.42 -23.88 11.35
N PRO A 126 -4.89 -24.12 10.14
CA PRO A 126 -5.18 -23.30 8.97
C PRO A 126 -6.69 -23.16 8.69
N GLN A 127 -7.16 -21.93 8.54
CA GLN A 127 -8.55 -21.63 8.20
C GLN A 127 -8.64 -20.90 6.87
N ARG A 128 -9.54 -21.34 5.98
CA ARG A 128 -9.80 -20.68 4.68
C ARG A 128 -10.50 -19.32 4.84
N GLY A 129 -11.10 -19.07 6.01
CA GLY A 129 -11.91 -17.89 6.29
C GLY A 129 -13.25 -17.89 5.57
N ASN A 130 -13.99 -16.79 5.68
CA ASN A 130 -15.32 -16.66 5.08
C ASN A 130 -15.27 -16.65 3.53
N PRO A 131 -16.34 -17.09 2.84
CA PRO A 131 -16.46 -16.95 1.38
C PRO A 131 -16.27 -15.50 0.93
N ARG A 132 -15.68 -15.30 -0.27
CA ARG A 132 -15.52 -13.99 -0.90
C ARG A 132 -16.83 -13.53 -1.58
N PRO A 133 -17.10 -12.22 -1.69
CA PRO A 133 -16.31 -11.09 -1.20
C PRO A 133 -16.50 -10.83 0.30
N ARG A 134 -15.41 -10.48 1.01
CA ARG A 134 -15.39 -10.31 2.48
C ARG A 134 -14.65 -9.07 2.97
N MET A 135 -14.15 -8.25 2.06
CA MET A 135 -13.45 -7.00 2.34
C MET A 135 -14.01 -5.93 1.42
N PHE A 136 -14.63 -4.92 2.03
CA PHE A 136 -15.30 -3.84 1.32
C PHE A 136 -14.67 -2.51 1.76
N ARG A 137 -14.50 -1.58 0.82
CA ARG A 137 -14.08 -0.21 1.14
C ARG A 137 -15.33 0.66 1.13
N LEU A 138 -15.51 1.42 2.19
CA LEU A 138 -16.52 2.47 2.26
C LEU A 138 -15.79 3.78 1.98
N GLN A 139 -15.89 4.29 0.76
CA GLN A 139 -15.19 5.52 0.36
C GLN A 139 -15.95 6.79 0.75
N GLU A 140 -17.26 6.69 0.97
CA GLU A 140 -18.16 7.84 1.19
C GLU A 140 -18.77 7.89 2.60
N ASP A 141 -18.61 6.85 3.42
CA ASP A 141 -19.24 6.79 4.75
C ASP A 141 -18.23 7.03 5.87
N GLU A 142 -18.33 8.20 6.51
CA GLU A 142 -18.21 8.27 7.97
C GLU A 142 -19.15 7.21 8.57
N VAL A 143 -18.61 6.40 9.46
CA VAL A 143 -19.27 5.22 10.03
C VAL A 143 -20.60 5.61 10.70
N GLU A 144 -21.75 5.42 10.03
CA GLU A 144 -23.04 5.39 10.76
C GLU A 144 -24.16 4.48 10.20
N HIS A 145 -24.10 3.97 8.96
CA HIS A 145 -25.21 3.13 8.46
C HIS A 145 -24.77 1.83 7.79
N TYR A 146 -24.56 0.78 8.59
CA TYR A 146 -24.69 -0.58 8.09
C TYR A 146 -26.13 -1.06 8.32
N PRO A 147 -26.88 -1.47 7.29
CA PRO A 147 -28.09 -2.24 7.52
C PRO A 147 -27.64 -3.59 8.10
N ARG A 148 -28.03 -3.86 9.35
CA ARG A 148 -27.91 -5.20 9.94
C ARG A 148 -28.70 -6.14 9.04
N THR A 149 -28.01 -6.85 8.17
CA THR A 149 -28.58 -8.03 7.54
C THR A 149 -28.82 -9.02 8.67
N SER A 150 -30.09 -9.19 9.05
CA SER A 150 -30.52 -10.27 9.91
C SER A 150 -30.22 -11.58 9.17
N LYS A 151 -29.14 -12.25 9.56
CA LYS A 151 -29.04 -13.69 9.34
C LYS A 151 -30.10 -14.38 10.23
N PRO A 152 -30.68 -15.50 9.74
CA PRO A 152 -31.97 -16.02 10.16
C PRO A 152 -32.07 -16.37 11.65
#